data_AF-A0A955X101-F1
#
_entry.id   AF-A0A955X101-F1
#
_cell.length_a   1.000
_cell.length_b   1.000
_cell.length_c   1.000
_cell.angle_alpha   90.00
_cell.angle_beta   90.00
_cell.angle_gamma   90.00
#
_symmetry.space_group_name_H-M   'P 1'
#
loop_
_entity.id
_entity.type
_entity.pdbx_description
1 polymer ?
#
loop_
_entity_poly.entity_id
_entity_poly.type
_entity_poly.pdbx_seq_one_letter_code
_entity_poly.pdbx_strand_id
1 'polypeptide(L)'
;MTTTEAGSQRRIQDDHRSIRELLAALGGSERVGELTGLLEELRGMLDTHFAFEESETGMRMVVADQSPERMPELEALFHEHGEIRGDVARLLETSQACLRLRDALVGRIKRHEAQEAELLSSALYDDIGGSG
;
A
#
# COMPACT_ATOMS: atom_id res chain seq x y z
N MET A 1 27.37 24.34 -11.00
CA MET A 1 26.09 24.13 -10.30
C MET A 1 25.10 25.18 -10.74
N THR A 2 24.18 24.80 -11.62
CA THR A 2 23.06 25.65 -12.03
C THR A 2 21.94 25.56 -10.98
N THR A 3 21.06 26.56 -10.93
CA THR A 3 19.93 26.62 -9.98
C THR A 3 18.99 25.40 -10.10
N THR A 4 18.92 24.79 -11.28
CA THR A 4 18.13 23.60 -11.57
C THR A 4 18.68 22.34 -10.89
N GLU A 5 20.01 22.14 -10.89
CA GLU A 5 20.66 20.98 -10.27
C GLU A 5 20.49 20.97 -8.75
N ALA A 6 20.64 22.14 -8.11
CA ALA A 6 20.43 22.30 -6.67
C ALA A 6 18.97 22.05 -6.26
N GLY A 7 18.01 22.41 -7.14
CA GLY A 7 16.59 22.11 -6.94
C GLY A 7 16.28 20.62 -7.02
N SER A 8 16.80 19.93 -8.03
CA SER A 8 16.62 18.47 -8.21
C SER A 8 17.21 17.67 -7.05
N GLN A 9 18.43 18.01 -6.60
CA GLN A 9 19.07 17.32 -5.49
C GLN A 9 18.31 17.52 -4.17
N ARG A 10 17.78 18.72 -3.93
CA ARG A 10 16.96 19.00 -2.75
C ARG A 10 15.66 18.20 -2.76
N ARG A 11 14.99 18.14 -3.90
CA ARG A 11 13.77 17.32 -4.08
C ARG A 11 14.02 15.85 -3.76
N ILE A 12 15.07 15.25 -4.33
CA ILE A 12 15.42 13.84 -4.06
C ILE A 12 15.69 13.61 -2.57
N GLN A 13 16.38 14.53 -1.90
CA GLN A 13 16.66 14.42 -0.47
C GLN A 13 15.41 14.52 0.41
N ASP A 14 14.47 15.41 0.04
CA ASP A 14 13.20 15.56 0.72
C ASP A 14 12.31 14.34 0.49
N ASP A 15 12.20 13.84 -0.75
CA ASP A 15 11.49 12.59 -1.07
C ASP A 15 12.05 11.41 -0.26
N HIS A 16 13.38 11.21 -0.25
CA HIS A 16 14.03 10.16 0.53
C HIS A 16 13.77 10.28 2.05
N ARG A 17 13.59 11.49 2.57
CA ARG A 17 13.24 11.68 3.99
C ARG A 17 11.82 11.20 4.24
N SER A 18 10.86 11.65 3.43
CA SER A 18 9.47 11.23 3.54
C SER A 18 9.30 9.72 3.35
N ILE A 19 10.02 9.11 2.41
CA ILE A 19 10.02 7.64 2.22
C ILE A 19 10.53 6.94 3.48
N ARG A 20 11.62 7.41 4.11
CA ARG A 20 12.13 6.80 5.35
C ARG A 20 11.16 6.91 6.52
N GLU A 21 10.49 8.05 6.66
CA GLU A 21 9.47 8.26 7.69
C GLU A 21 8.30 7.29 7.51
N LEU A 22 7.86 7.13 6.26
CA LEU A 22 6.77 6.22 5.93
C LEU A 22 7.14 4.74 6.12
N LEU A 23 8.37 4.35 5.75
CA LEU A 23 8.90 3.01 6.01
C LEU A 23 8.99 2.71 7.52
N ALA A 24 9.34 3.68 8.34
CA ALA A 24 9.35 3.52 9.79
C ALA A 24 7.93 3.30 10.35
N ALA A 25 6.94 4.05 9.85
CA ALA A 25 5.54 3.85 10.21
C ALA A 25 5.04 2.46 9.77
N LEU A 26 5.41 2.03 8.56
CA LEU A 26 5.07 0.71 8.03
C LEU A 26 5.67 -0.42 8.86
N GLY A 27 6.93 -0.29 9.26
CA GLY A 27 7.61 -1.26 10.13
C GLY A 27 7.05 -1.36 11.56
N GLY A 28 6.34 -0.32 12.03
CA GLY A 28 5.68 -0.29 13.34
C GLY A 28 4.20 -0.67 13.32
N SER A 29 3.59 -0.90 12.16
CA SER A 29 2.15 -1.13 12.03
C SER A 29 1.78 -2.60 12.27
N GLU A 30 0.97 -2.86 13.31
CA GLU A 30 0.43 -4.21 13.61
C GLU A 30 -0.96 -4.46 13.00
N ARG A 31 -1.64 -3.40 12.55
CA ARG A 31 -3.04 -3.46 12.11
C ARG A 31 -3.11 -3.45 10.59
N VAL A 32 -3.70 -4.51 10.01
CA VAL A 32 -3.80 -4.68 8.55
C VAL A 32 -4.47 -3.48 7.86
N GLY A 33 -5.46 -2.84 8.50
CA GLY A 33 -6.10 -1.64 7.97
C GLY A 33 -5.17 -0.43 7.88
N GLU A 34 -4.34 -0.21 8.89
CA GLU A 34 -3.34 0.86 8.91
C GLU A 34 -2.22 0.56 7.90
N LEU A 35 -1.76 -0.69 7.84
CA LEU A 35 -0.80 -1.17 6.85
C LEU A 35 -1.29 -0.91 5.41
N THR A 36 -2.57 -1.15 5.13
CA THR A 36 -3.15 -0.92 3.79
C THR A 36 -3.03 0.55 3.39
N GLY A 37 -3.40 1.48 4.28
CA GLY A 37 -3.30 2.92 4.01
C GLY A 37 -1.85 3.38 3.82
N LEU A 38 -0.93 2.91 4.66
CA LEU A 38 0.50 3.23 4.54
C LEU A 38 1.11 2.71 3.23
N LEU A 39 0.70 1.51 2.78
CA LEU A 39 1.13 0.95 1.50
C LEU A 39 0.60 1.75 0.30
N GLU A 40 -0.63 2.27 0.36
CA GLU A 40 -1.19 3.13 -0.69
C GLU A 40 -0.43 4.46 -0.79
N GLU A 41 -0.11 5.06 0.36
CA GLU A 41 0.71 6.28 0.44
C GLU A 41 2.12 6.03 -0.11
N LEU A 42 2.74 4.90 0.28
CA LEU A 42 4.10 4.55 -0.16
C LEU A 42 4.14 4.34 -1.66
N ARG A 43 3.15 3.66 -2.22
CA ARG A 43 3.03 3.48 -3.67
C ARG A 43 2.99 4.83 -4.40
N GLY A 44 2.13 5.75 -3.95
CA GLY A 44 2.00 7.07 -4.59
C GLY A 44 3.28 7.90 -4.51
N MET A 45 3.99 7.83 -3.39
CA MET A 45 5.26 8.51 -3.19
C MET A 45 6.37 7.93 -4.07
N LEU A 46 6.51 6.60 -4.10
CA LEU A 46 7.48 5.90 -4.94
C LEU A 46 7.22 6.14 -6.43
N ASP A 47 5.97 6.10 -6.88
CA ASP A 47 5.64 6.35 -8.28
C ASP A 47 6.06 7.76 -8.71
N THR A 48 5.79 8.76 -7.88
CA THR A 48 6.17 10.16 -8.16
C THR A 48 7.69 10.36 -8.13
N HIS A 49 8.36 9.75 -7.16
CA HIS A 49 9.79 9.85 -6.95
C HIS A 49 10.57 9.18 -8.08
N PHE A 50 10.29 7.89 -8.34
CA PHE A 50 10.93 7.13 -9.40
C PHE A 50 10.64 7.70 -10.79
N ALA A 51 9.42 8.17 -11.06
CA ALA A 51 9.12 8.83 -12.33
C ALA A 51 9.96 10.09 -12.55
N PHE A 52 10.27 10.83 -11.49
CA PHE A 52 11.18 11.96 -11.60
C PHE A 52 12.61 11.49 -11.90
N GLU A 53 13.14 10.53 -11.16
CA GLU A 53 14.51 10.01 -11.36
C GLU A 53 14.73 9.44 -12.75
N GLU A 54 13.76 8.66 -13.26
CA GLU A 54 13.79 7.99 -14.56
C GLU A 54 13.55 8.95 -15.74
N SER A 55 13.04 10.16 -15.48
CA SER A 55 12.71 11.14 -16.53
C SER A 55 13.93 11.76 -17.21
N GLU A 56 13.72 12.26 -18.43
CA GLU A 56 14.71 13.02 -19.20
C GLU A 56 15.09 14.38 -18.58
N THR A 57 14.45 14.77 -17.48
CA THR A 57 14.75 16.01 -16.74
C THR A 57 15.25 15.76 -15.33
N GLY A 58 15.33 14.49 -14.91
CA GLY A 58 15.68 14.09 -13.56
C GLY A 58 17.07 13.49 -13.44
N MET A 59 17.20 12.52 -12.54
CA MET A 59 18.49 11.89 -12.22
C MET A 59 19.16 11.28 -13.45
N ARG A 60 18.39 10.67 -14.36
CA ARG A 60 18.90 10.11 -15.62
C ARG A 60 19.70 11.12 -16.44
N MET A 61 19.15 12.32 -16.64
CA MET A 61 19.81 13.38 -17.40
C MET A 61 21.10 13.84 -16.70
N VAL A 62 21.05 14.03 -15.38
CA VAL A 62 22.20 14.50 -14.60
C VAL A 62 23.35 13.48 -14.66
N VAL A 63 23.06 12.19 -14.51
CA VAL A 63 24.07 11.14 -14.59
C VAL A 63 24.60 10.99 -16.02
N ALA A 64 23.74 11.05 -17.04
CA ALA A 64 24.16 10.98 -18.44
C ALA A 64 25.10 12.13 -18.84
N ASP A 65 24.88 13.33 -18.31
CA ASP A 65 25.69 14.53 -18.60
C ASP A 65 27.01 14.56 -17.79
N GLN A 66 26.94 14.23 -16.49
CA GLN A 66 28.06 14.44 -15.57
C GLN A 66 28.91 13.19 -15.33
N SER A 67 28.36 11.98 -15.49
CA SER A 67 29.03 10.72 -15.19
C SER A 67 28.49 9.57 -16.06
N PRO A 68 28.60 9.66 -17.40
CA PRO A 68 28.03 8.68 -18.32
C PRO A 68 28.54 7.26 -18.09
N GLU A 69 29.74 7.10 -17.53
CA GLU A 69 30.31 5.80 -17.15
C GLU A 69 29.51 5.07 -16.05
N ARG A 70 28.68 5.79 -15.28
CA ARG A 70 27.80 5.24 -14.24
C ARG A 70 26.41 4.87 -14.73
N MET A 71 26.09 5.13 -16.00
CA MET A 71 24.77 4.78 -16.56
C MET A 71 24.39 3.31 -16.36
N PRO A 72 25.30 2.31 -16.49
CA PRO A 72 24.95 0.92 -16.20
C PRO A 72 24.51 0.69 -14.74
N GLU A 73 25.12 1.38 -13.77
CA GLU A 73 24.72 1.31 -12.36
C GLU A 73 23.33 1.93 -12.15
N LEU A 74 23.05 3.06 -12.83
CA LEU A 74 21.76 3.73 -12.75
C LEU A 74 20.62 2.88 -13.36
N GLU A 75 20.84 2.25 -14.51
CA GLU A 75 19.82 1.38 -15.12
C GLU A 75 19.51 0.16 -14.23
N ALA A 76 20.49 -0.34 -13.47
CA ALA A 76 20.25 -1.40 -12.50
C ALA A 76 19.34 -0.94 -11.35
N LEU A 77 19.51 0.30 -10.87
CA LEU A 77 18.61 0.90 -9.88
C LEU A 77 17.19 1.09 -10.46
N PHE A 78 17.06 1.52 -11.70
CA PHE A 78 15.75 1.63 -12.36
C PHE A 78 15.06 0.27 -12.54
N HIS A 79 15.83 -0.80 -12.73
CA HIS A 79 15.28 -2.15 -12.70
C HIS A 79 14.76 -2.51 -11.30
N GLU A 80 15.56 -2.23 -10.25
CA GLU A 80 15.17 -2.42 -8.85
C GLU A 80 13.90 -1.64 -8.49
N HIS A 81 13.68 -0.44 -9.05
CA HIS A 81 12.42 0.31 -8.88
C HIS A 81 11.20 -0.51 -9.32
N GLY A 82 11.31 -1.25 -10.41
CA GLY A 82 10.25 -2.14 -10.90
C GLY A 82 9.96 -3.27 -9.92
N GLU A 83 11.00 -3.86 -9.34
CA GLU A 83 10.88 -4.92 -8.32
C GLU A 83 10.20 -4.39 -7.05
N ILE A 84 10.66 -3.23 -6.55
CA ILE A 84 10.09 -2.55 -5.37
C ILE A 84 8.60 -2.23 -5.57
N ARG A 85 8.23 -1.65 -6.72
CA ARG A 85 6.82 -1.39 -7.06
C ARG A 85 6.00 -2.69 -7.06
N GLY A 86 6.57 -3.76 -7.59
CA GLY A 86 5.98 -5.10 -7.58
C GLY A 86 5.75 -5.64 -6.17
N ASP A 87 6.71 -5.48 -5.26
CA ASP A 87 6.58 -5.88 -3.86
C ASP A 87 5.50 -5.09 -3.13
N VAL A 88 5.48 -3.76 -3.29
CA VAL A 88 4.44 -2.90 -2.70
C VAL A 88 3.05 -3.29 -3.21
N ALA A 89 2.91 -3.54 -4.52
CA ALA A 89 1.63 -3.96 -5.10
C ALA A 89 1.16 -5.31 -4.54
N ARG A 90 2.05 -6.29 -4.41
CA ARG A 90 1.73 -7.60 -3.82
C ARG A 90 1.29 -7.48 -2.36
N LEU A 91 2.01 -6.69 -1.56
CA LEU A 91 1.65 -6.44 -0.17
C LEU A 91 0.29 -5.75 -0.05
N LEU A 92 0.02 -4.77 -0.92
CA LEU A 92 -1.26 -4.07 -0.94
C LEU A 92 -2.40 -5.03 -1.29
N GLU A 93 -2.27 -5.82 -2.35
CA GLU A 93 -3.27 -6.82 -2.73
C GLU A 93 -3.56 -7.81 -1.59
N THR A 94 -2.50 -8.30 -0.94
CA THR A 94 -2.60 -9.22 0.19
C THR A 94 -3.34 -8.60 1.37
N SER A 95 -2.98 -7.36 1.75
CA SER A 95 -3.62 -6.65 2.85
C SER A 95 -5.12 -6.44 2.60
N GLN A 96 -5.49 -6.04 1.38
CA GLN A 96 -6.89 -5.86 0.99
C GLN A 96 -7.66 -7.20 0.95
N ALA A 97 -7.01 -8.29 0.53
CA ALA A 97 -7.61 -9.62 0.56
C ALA A 97 -7.92 -10.07 1.99
N CYS A 98 -7.00 -9.84 2.93
CA CYS A 98 -7.23 -10.12 4.35
C CYS A 98 -8.44 -9.35 4.91
N LEU A 99 -8.58 -8.06 4.58
CA LEU A 99 -9.74 -7.25 5.00
C LEU A 99 -11.05 -7.80 4.44
N ARG A 100 -11.09 -8.15 3.14
CA ARG A 100 -12.28 -8.74 2.51
C ARG A 100 -12.69 -10.07 3.15
N LEU A 101 -11.72 -10.95 3.44
CA LEU A 101 -11.97 -12.23 4.10
C LEU A 101 -12.53 -12.04 5.52
N ARG A 102 -11.95 -11.12 6.29
CA ARG A 102 -12.46 -10.74 7.61
C ARG A 102 -13.92 -10.28 7.52
N ASP A 103 -14.24 -9.36 6.61
CA ASP A 103 -15.57 -8.78 6.49
C ASP A 103 -16.61 -9.82 6.05
N ALA A 104 -16.22 -10.72 5.13
CA ALA A 104 -17.05 -11.84 4.71
C ALA A 104 -17.36 -12.79 5.88
N LEU A 105 -16.36 -13.13 6.71
CA LEU A 105 -16.54 -13.99 7.88
C LEU A 105 -17.45 -13.33 8.92
N VAL A 106 -17.20 -12.07 9.28
CA VAL A 106 -18.03 -11.31 10.22
C VAL A 106 -19.47 -11.24 9.73
N GLY A 107 -19.68 -10.93 8.45
CA GLY A 107 -21.01 -10.90 7.86
C GLY A 107 -21.70 -12.26 7.88
N ARG A 108 -20.96 -13.35 7.64
CA ARG A 108 -21.50 -14.72 7.70
C ARG A 108 -21.93 -15.09 9.13
N ILE A 109 -21.11 -14.79 10.14
CA ILE A 109 -21.43 -15.09 11.54
C ILE A 109 -22.67 -14.31 11.98
N LYS A 110 -22.74 -13.01 11.70
CA LYS A 110 -23.91 -12.18 12.04
C LYS A 110 -25.21 -12.70 11.43
N ARG A 111 -25.16 -13.13 10.16
CA ARG A 111 -26.34 -13.72 9.50
C ARG A 111 -26.74 -15.05 10.12
N HIS A 112 -25.76 -15.88 10.46
CA HIS A 112 -26.01 -17.16 11.10
C HIS A 112 -26.68 -16.98 12.48
N GLU A 113 -26.15 -16.11 13.33
CA GLU A 113 -26.73 -15.79 14.64
C GLU A 113 -28.17 -15.25 14.53
N ALA A 114 -28.43 -14.38 13.54
CA ALA A 114 -29.77 -13.85 13.30
C ALA A 114 -30.76 -14.94 12.89
N GLN A 115 -30.35 -15.87 12.02
CA GLN A 115 -31.17 -17.01 11.60
C GLN A 115 -31.46 -17.95 12.77
N GLU A 116 -30.47 -18.24 13.62
CA GLU A 116 -30.67 -19.06 14.82
C GLU A 116 -31.64 -18.40 15.80
N ALA A 117 -31.51 -17.09 16.03
CA ALA A 117 -32.42 -16.35 16.89
C ALA A 117 -33.87 -16.35 16.35
N GLU A 118 -34.04 -16.21 15.04
CA GLU A 118 -35.36 -16.28 14.39
C GLU A 118 -36.00 -17.67 14.55
N LEU A 119 -35.24 -18.73 14.31
CA LEU A 119 -35.70 -20.12 14.48
C LEU A 119 -36.09 -20.42 15.94
N LEU A 120 -35.26 -20.00 16.90
CA LEU A 120 -35.55 -20.18 18.32
C LEU A 120 -36.80 -19.41 18.74
N SER A 121 -36.95 -18.17 18.28
CA SER A 121 -38.14 -17.36 18.54
C SER A 121 -39.39 -18.03 17.98
N SER A 122 -39.36 -18.43 16.70
CA SER A 122 -40.50 -19.12 16.06
C SER A 122 -40.90 -20.37 16.83
N ALA A 123 -39.94 -21.23 17.17
CA ALA A 123 -40.22 -22.47 17.89
C ALA A 123 -40.88 -22.23 19.26
N LEU A 124 -40.46 -21.19 19.99
CA LEU A 124 -41.04 -20.83 21.28
C LEU A 124 -42.46 -20.25 21.15
N TYR A 125 -42.73 -19.44 20.14
CA TYR A 125 -44.07 -18.88 19.91
C TYR A 125 -45.05 -19.93 19.39
N ASP A 126 -44.59 -20.86 18.53
CA ASP A 126 -45.41 -21.97 18.03
C ASP A 126 -45.80 -22.94 19.17
N ASP A 127 -44.91 -23.15 20.15
CA ASP A 127 -45.18 -24.00 21.32
C ASP A 127 -46.19 -23.37 22.32
N ILE A 128 -46.23 -22.03 22.40
CA ILE A 128 -47.18 -21.29 23.28
C ILE A 128 -48.55 -21.09 22.61
N GLY A 129 -48.61 -21.02 21.28
CA GLY A 129 -49.85 -20.80 20.51
C GLY A 129 -50.69 -22.06 20.24
N GLY A 130 -50.17 -23.25 20.52
CA GLY A 130 -50.79 -24.54 20.18
C GLY A 130 -51.91 -25.05 21.09
N SER A 131 -52.43 -24.24 22.03
CA SER A 131 -53.58 -24.60 22.87
C SER A 131 -54.80 -23.73 22.54
N GLY A 132 -55.57 -24.17 21.54
CA GLY A 132 -56.87 -23.60 21.14
C GLY A 132 -57.59 -24.47 20.14
#